data_AF-A0A1F6D9A8-F1
#
_entry.id   AF-A0A1F6D9A8-F1
#
_cell.length_a   1.000
_cell.length_b   1.000
_cell.length_c   1.000
_cell.angle_alpha   90.00
_cell.angle_beta   90.00
_cell.angle_gamma   90.00
#
_symmetry.space_group_name_H-M   'P 1'
#
loop_
_entity.id
_entity.type
_entity.pdbx_description
1 polymer ?
#
loop_
_entity_poly.entity_id
_entity_poly.type
_entity_poly.pdbx_seq_one_letter_code
_entity_poly.pdbx_strand_id
1 'polypeptide(L)'
;MVIKIQENVPLAPLTTFNIGGSARYFAEIKSEAEITEVLAVAQEKGIPLIMFAGGSNVLVPDEGLNALVVSISLKNFTCRDNVLEAEAGCNLLSLIREMSNINLGGWEKLSGIPGTIGGAVRGNAGAFGVEIKDVVTKVRAFNANKSDLSEMIREFSNNECDFAYRHSFFKDNRNWIITSVAVRLLKVADRAESKRLIEQTIAGREKRHLQNIQAAGSYFMNPVAPREVQEMFEKDKGMKSREGRVPAGWLIEKAGMKGAKVGGAIASFQHPNYIVNEGHASARDVKELAQKIKDAVRAKFGVDLQEEAVILA
;
A
#
# COMPACT_ATOMS: atom_id res chain seq x y z
N MET A 1 28.90 -6.57 8.66
CA MET A 1 28.47 -7.99 8.67
C MET A 1 28.17 -8.35 7.23
N VAL A 2 27.99 -9.63 6.87
CA VAL A 2 27.56 -9.99 5.52
C VAL A 2 26.07 -10.32 5.59
N ILE A 3 25.26 -9.63 4.80
CA ILE A 3 23.82 -9.87 4.71
C ILE A 3 23.51 -11.33 4.36
N LYS A 4 22.55 -11.92 5.08
CA LYS A 4 22.09 -13.28 4.82
C LYS A 4 21.14 -13.30 3.62
N ILE A 5 21.54 -13.98 2.55
CA ILE A 5 20.70 -14.26 1.38
C ILE A 5 20.12 -15.67 1.50
N GLN A 6 18.81 -15.79 1.34
CA GLN A 6 18.07 -17.05 1.29
C GLN A 6 17.65 -17.34 -0.14
N GLU A 7 17.56 -18.62 -0.51
CA GLU A 7 17.13 -19.04 -1.85
C GLU A 7 15.73 -19.66 -1.83
N ASN A 8 14.99 -19.50 -2.92
CA ASN A 8 13.69 -20.16 -3.17
C ASN A 8 12.65 -19.93 -2.06
N VAL A 9 12.60 -18.72 -1.49
CA VAL A 9 11.70 -18.38 -0.38
C VAL A 9 10.27 -18.18 -0.88
N PRO A 10 9.27 -18.93 -0.37
CA PRO A 10 7.87 -18.73 -0.73
C PRO A 10 7.38 -17.34 -0.35
N LEU A 11 6.80 -16.59 -1.29
CA LEU A 11 6.32 -15.23 -1.03
C LEU A 11 4.84 -15.17 -0.65
N ALA A 12 4.01 -16.14 -1.06
CA ALA A 12 2.60 -16.18 -0.69
C ALA A 12 2.37 -15.93 0.82
N PRO A 13 3.02 -16.64 1.75
CA PRO A 13 2.83 -16.43 3.20
C PRO A 13 3.25 -15.04 3.72
N LEU A 14 4.01 -14.28 2.91
CA LEU A 14 4.48 -12.94 3.24
C LEU A 14 3.57 -11.83 2.69
N THR A 15 2.50 -12.20 1.97
CA THR A 15 1.51 -11.27 1.41
C THR A 15 0.17 -11.42 2.09
N THR A 16 -0.63 -10.34 2.15
CA THR A 16 -2.01 -10.45 2.64
C THR A 16 -2.91 -11.21 1.65
N PHE A 17 -2.55 -11.26 0.37
CA PHE A 17 -3.27 -12.05 -0.64
C PHE A 17 -3.07 -13.56 -0.44
N ASN A 18 -1.95 -13.97 0.15
CA ASN A 18 -1.54 -15.36 0.24
C ASN A 18 -1.53 -16.07 -1.13
N ILE A 19 -1.04 -15.38 -2.16
CA ILE A 19 -0.92 -15.85 -3.55
C ILE A 19 0.50 -15.62 -4.05
N GLY A 20 0.97 -16.54 -4.89
CA GLY A 20 2.18 -16.40 -5.69
C GLY A 20 3.31 -17.35 -5.29
N GLY A 21 4.29 -17.46 -6.20
CA GLY A 21 5.42 -18.37 -6.08
C GLY A 21 6.54 -17.87 -5.17
N SER A 22 7.73 -18.45 -5.36
CA SER A 22 8.92 -18.14 -4.56
C SER A 22 9.76 -17.01 -5.17
N ALA A 23 10.46 -16.27 -4.32
CA ALA A 23 11.60 -15.46 -4.74
C ALA A 23 12.81 -16.38 -4.96
N ARG A 24 13.53 -16.19 -6.07
CA ARG A 24 14.81 -16.89 -6.29
C ARG A 24 15.79 -16.56 -5.18
N TYR A 25 15.92 -15.28 -4.83
CA TYR A 25 16.69 -14.83 -3.68
C TYR A 25 15.86 -13.91 -2.78
N PHE A 26 16.08 -14.00 -1.48
CA PHE A 26 15.40 -13.18 -0.48
C PHE A 26 16.37 -12.70 0.58
N ALA A 27 16.25 -11.43 0.97
CA ALA A 27 17.01 -10.83 2.06
C ALA A 27 16.07 -10.00 2.95
N GLU A 28 16.40 -9.91 4.24
CA GLU A 28 15.76 -8.98 5.17
C GLU A 28 16.81 -7.95 5.59
N ILE A 29 16.53 -6.66 5.37
CA ILE A 29 17.39 -5.55 5.81
C ILE A 29 16.85 -4.93 7.09
N LYS A 30 17.75 -4.65 8.03
CA LYS A 30 17.50 -4.08 9.37
C LYS A 30 18.28 -2.80 9.60
N SER A 31 19.10 -2.37 8.64
CA SER A 31 19.81 -1.09 8.68
C SER A 31 20.00 -0.52 7.28
N GLU A 32 20.28 0.78 7.19
CA GLU A 32 20.61 1.43 5.91
C GLU A 32 21.93 0.90 5.31
N ALA A 33 22.89 0.48 6.15
CA ALA A 33 24.16 -0.08 5.69
C ALA A 33 23.98 -1.38 4.91
N GLU A 34 22.96 -2.18 5.25
CA GLU A 34 22.66 -3.43 4.54
C GLU A 34 22.02 -3.20 3.16
N ILE A 35 21.55 -1.99 2.85
CA ILE A 35 20.99 -1.64 1.53
C ILE A 35 22.08 -1.75 0.45
N THR A 36 23.28 -1.27 0.74
CA THR A 36 24.38 -1.34 -0.22
C THR A 36 24.89 -2.77 -0.41
N GLU A 37 24.83 -3.59 0.64
CA GLU A 37 25.16 -5.01 0.55
C GLU A 37 24.19 -5.76 -0.39
N VAL A 38 22.87 -5.55 -0.25
CA VAL A 38 21.90 -6.20 -1.18
C VAL A 38 22.00 -5.69 -2.60
N LEU A 39 22.33 -4.40 -2.79
CA LEU A 39 22.55 -3.84 -4.13
C LEU A 39 23.78 -4.46 -4.81
N ALA A 40 24.88 -4.61 -4.06
CA ALA A 40 26.09 -5.26 -4.56
C ALA A 40 25.80 -6.73 -4.92
N VAL A 41 25.06 -7.46 -4.10
CA VAL A 41 24.67 -8.86 -4.39
C VAL A 41 23.79 -8.95 -5.64
N ALA A 42 22.80 -8.07 -5.78
CA ALA A 42 21.94 -8.04 -6.96
C ALA A 42 22.75 -7.78 -8.25
N GLN A 43 23.69 -6.84 -8.17
CA GLN A 43 24.60 -6.52 -9.27
C GLN A 43 25.53 -7.70 -9.61
N GLU A 44 26.19 -8.30 -8.62
CA GLU A 44 27.09 -9.46 -8.79
C GLU A 44 26.35 -10.65 -9.44
N LYS A 45 25.11 -10.89 -9.03
CA LYS A 45 24.29 -11.98 -9.56
C LYS A 45 23.59 -11.65 -10.88
N GLY A 46 23.61 -10.39 -11.32
CA GLY A 46 22.94 -9.93 -12.54
C GLY A 46 21.41 -10.11 -12.50
N ILE A 47 20.79 -9.91 -11.33
CA ILE A 47 19.35 -10.08 -11.12
C ILE A 47 18.67 -8.78 -10.69
N PRO A 48 17.39 -8.56 -11.01
CA PRO A 48 16.63 -7.42 -10.52
C PRO A 48 16.50 -7.44 -8.99
N LEU A 49 16.41 -6.25 -8.40
CA LEU A 49 16.10 -6.06 -6.99
C LEU A 49 14.65 -5.56 -6.84
N ILE A 50 13.86 -6.23 -6.00
CA ILE A 50 12.46 -5.90 -5.75
C ILE A 50 12.28 -5.59 -4.26
N MET A 51 11.91 -4.36 -3.94
CA MET A 51 11.58 -3.99 -2.57
C MET A 51 10.24 -4.56 -2.15
N PHE A 52 10.24 -5.22 -1.01
CA PHE A 52 9.09 -5.84 -0.36
C PHE A 52 9.00 -5.31 1.07
N ALA A 53 7.77 -5.11 1.56
CA ALA A 53 7.54 -4.63 2.92
C ALA A 53 6.43 -5.46 3.56
N GLY A 54 5.34 -4.85 3.99
CA GLY A 54 4.22 -5.57 4.61
C GLY A 54 3.38 -6.45 3.68
N GLY A 55 3.73 -6.57 2.39
CA GLY A 55 3.04 -7.45 1.43
C GLY A 55 1.53 -7.21 1.25
N SER A 56 1.02 -6.05 1.69
CA SER A 56 -0.42 -5.78 1.79
C SER A 56 -1.07 -5.19 0.54
N ASN A 57 -0.27 -4.82 -0.44
CA ASN A 57 -0.71 -4.18 -1.69
C ASN A 57 0.04 -4.75 -2.91
N VAL A 58 0.34 -6.05 -2.90
CA VAL A 58 1.08 -6.72 -3.97
C VAL A 58 0.38 -8.00 -4.42
N LEU A 59 0.53 -8.32 -5.70
CA LEU A 59 0.18 -9.63 -6.26
C LEU A 59 1.47 -10.23 -6.85
N VAL A 60 1.93 -11.33 -6.25
CA VAL A 60 3.11 -12.08 -6.70
C VAL A 60 2.67 -13.06 -7.80
N PRO A 61 3.41 -13.18 -8.93
CA PRO A 61 3.10 -14.14 -9.98
C PRO A 61 3.23 -15.60 -9.50
N ASP A 62 2.49 -16.52 -10.14
CA ASP A 62 2.44 -17.93 -9.73
C ASP A 62 3.79 -18.64 -9.91
N GLU A 63 4.50 -18.29 -10.98
CA GLU A 63 5.86 -18.76 -11.29
C GLU A 63 6.94 -18.24 -10.33
N GLY A 64 6.61 -17.28 -9.47
CA GLY A 64 7.56 -16.63 -8.57
C GLY A 64 8.38 -15.54 -9.26
N LEU A 65 9.44 -15.08 -8.58
CA LEU A 65 10.25 -13.96 -9.03
C LEU A 65 11.72 -14.38 -9.19
N ASN A 66 12.25 -14.26 -10.41
CA ASN A 66 13.68 -14.41 -10.68
C ASN A 66 14.43 -13.12 -10.31
N ALA A 67 14.38 -12.76 -9.03
CA ALA A 67 14.89 -11.51 -8.49
C ALA A 67 15.45 -11.71 -7.07
N LEU A 68 16.19 -10.72 -6.58
CA LEU A 68 16.45 -10.53 -5.15
C LEU A 68 15.32 -9.71 -4.55
N VAL A 69 14.44 -10.38 -3.81
CA VAL A 69 13.37 -9.73 -3.05
C VAL A 69 13.90 -9.28 -1.70
N VAL A 70 13.80 -8.00 -1.39
CA VAL A 70 14.36 -7.41 -0.18
C VAL A 70 13.25 -6.91 0.73
N SER A 71 13.12 -7.51 1.91
CA SER A 71 12.18 -7.07 2.95
C SER A 71 12.79 -5.96 3.81
N ILE A 72 12.10 -4.83 3.94
CA ILE A 72 12.49 -3.72 4.81
C ILE A 72 12.01 -3.97 6.25
N SER A 73 12.94 -4.19 7.19
CA SER A 73 12.67 -4.33 8.62
C SER A 73 13.42 -3.30 9.49
N LEU A 74 13.63 -2.10 8.95
CA LEU A 74 14.04 -0.92 9.74
C LEU A 74 12.82 -0.44 10.55
N LYS A 75 12.86 -0.56 11.88
CA LYS A 75 11.70 -0.43 12.78
C LYS A 75 11.88 0.56 13.93
N ASN A 76 12.99 1.28 13.99
CA ASN A 76 13.23 2.29 15.00
C ASN A 76 12.42 3.56 14.68
N PHE A 77 12.02 4.26 15.74
CA PHE A 77 11.44 5.59 15.61
C PHE A 77 11.80 6.43 16.82
N THR A 78 11.82 7.75 16.63
CA THR A 78 11.98 8.71 17.72
C THR A 78 10.95 9.83 17.54
N CYS A 79 10.53 10.42 18.65
CA CYS A 79 9.66 11.58 18.62
C CYS A 79 10.29 12.70 19.44
N ARG A 80 10.41 13.89 18.83
CA ARG A 80 10.85 15.11 19.50
C ARG A 80 9.82 16.19 19.26
N ASP A 81 9.36 16.82 20.34
CA ASP A 81 8.24 17.75 20.34
C ASP A 81 6.98 17.15 19.70
N ASN A 82 6.65 17.57 18.47
CA ASN A 82 5.54 17.07 17.69
C ASN A 82 5.96 16.49 16.33
N VAL A 83 7.24 16.11 16.20
CA VAL A 83 7.79 15.49 15.00
C VAL A 83 8.20 14.07 15.33
N LEU A 84 7.55 13.12 14.66
CA LEU A 84 7.90 11.70 14.68
C LEU A 84 8.80 11.42 13.48
N GLU A 85 9.99 10.91 13.71
CA GLU A 85 10.85 10.31 12.69
C GLU A 85 10.82 8.80 12.86
N ALA A 86 10.32 8.08 11.85
CA ALA A 86 10.15 6.65 11.90
C ALA A 86 10.78 5.97 10.68
N GLU A 87 11.50 4.89 10.92
CA GLU A 87 12.03 4.05 9.85
C GLU A 87 10.90 3.41 9.03
N ALA A 88 11.18 3.17 7.74
CA ALA A 88 10.18 2.81 6.74
C ALA A 88 9.45 1.47 7.01
N GLY A 89 10.05 0.59 7.80
CA GLY A 89 9.49 -0.70 8.21
C GLY A 89 8.60 -0.63 9.46
N CYS A 90 8.50 0.51 10.14
CA CYS A 90 7.58 0.67 11.28
C CYS A 90 6.13 0.46 10.84
N ASN A 91 5.37 -0.34 11.60
CA ASN A 91 3.95 -0.56 11.37
C ASN A 91 3.16 0.75 11.59
N LEU A 92 2.33 1.14 10.62
CA LEU A 92 1.63 2.43 10.66
C LEU A 92 0.65 2.53 11.83
N LEU A 93 -0.15 1.49 12.08
CA LEU A 93 -1.13 1.49 13.17
C LEU A 93 -0.43 1.51 14.54
N SER A 94 0.68 0.78 14.69
CA SER A 94 1.50 0.83 15.90
C SER A 94 2.00 2.26 16.16
N LEU A 95 2.56 2.94 15.15
CA LEU A 95 3.00 4.33 15.30
C LEU A 95 1.85 5.26 15.71
N ILE A 96 0.68 5.14 15.08
CA ILE A 96 -0.49 5.96 15.44
C ILE A 96 -0.87 5.77 16.91
N ARG A 97 -0.88 4.52 17.40
CA ARG A 97 -1.18 4.19 18.79
C ARG A 97 -0.12 4.70 19.76
N GLU A 98 1.17 4.57 19.42
CA GLU A 98 2.28 5.07 20.24
C GLU A 98 2.25 6.59 20.37
N MET A 99 1.99 7.31 19.28
CA MET A 99 1.90 8.78 19.32
C MET A 99 0.70 9.24 20.15
N SER A 100 -0.44 8.53 20.05
CA SER A 100 -1.62 8.79 20.88
C SER A 100 -1.32 8.64 22.38
N ASN A 101 -0.47 7.70 22.77
CA ASN A 101 -0.07 7.50 24.18
C ASN A 101 0.72 8.69 24.76
N ILE A 102 1.38 9.48 23.91
CA ILE A 102 2.14 10.68 24.29
C ILE A 102 1.46 11.98 23.86
N ASN A 103 0.12 11.99 23.75
CA ASN A 103 -0.68 13.17 23.44
C ASN A 103 -0.38 13.79 22.06
N LEU A 104 0.02 12.98 21.09
CA LEU A 104 0.19 13.39 19.69
C LEU A 104 -0.80 12.66 18.78
N GLY A 105 -1.41 13.40 17.86
CA GLY A 105 -2.49 12.90 17.01
C GLY A 105 -2.66 13.73 15.74
N GLY A 106 -3.88 13.76 15.20
CA GLY A 106 -4.22 14.45 13.95
C GLY A 106 -4.15 13.56 12.70
N TRP A 107 -3.84 12.27 12.88
CA TRP A 107 -3.71 11.27 11.82
C TRP A 107 -4.47 9.97 12.11
N GLU A 108 -5.36 9.98 13.11
CA GLU A 108 -6.13 8.83 13.58
C GLU A 108 -6.97 8.20 12.47
N LYS A 109 -7.42 9.00 11.49
CA LYS A 109 -8.16 8.53 10.32
C LYS A 109 -7.38 7.56 9.42
N LEU A 110 -6.06 7.51 9.54
CA LEU A 110 -5.20 6.52 8.88
C LEU A 110 -5.16 5.17 9.63
N SER A 111 -5.76 5.06 10.82
CA SER A 111 -5.81 3.81 11.59
C SER A 111 -6.48 2.68 10.82
N GLY A 112 -5.91 1.48 10.89
CA GLY A 112 -6.41 0.30 10.20
C GLY A 112 -5.98 0.19 8.72
N ILE A 113 -5.11 1.07 8.21
CA ILE A 113 -4.37 0.77 6.97
C ILE A 113 -3.33 -0.30 7.30
N PRO A 114 -3.33 -1.47 6.62
CA PRO A 114 -2.30 -2.47 6.82
C PRO A 114 -0.96 -2.05 6.20
N GLY A 115 0.15 -2.48 6.80
CA GLY A 115 1.50 -2.27 6.29
C GLY A 115 2.32 -1.26 7.10
N THR A 116 3.34 -0.70 6.46
CA THR A 116 4.35 0.15 7.10
C THR A 116 4.22 1.62 6.70
N ILE A 117 4.84 2.52 7.46
CA ILE A 117 4.85 3.95 7.12
C ILE A 117 5.54 4.23 5.77
N GLY A 118 6.61 3.48 5.42
CA GLY A 118 7.24 3.60 4.10
C GLY A 118 6.32 3.16 2.97
N GLY A 119 5.57 2.07 3.16
CA GLY A 119 4.53 1.65 2.22
C GLY A 119 3.41 2.68 2.09
N ALA A 120 3.01 3.30 3.21
CA ALA A 120 2.01 4.35 3.23
C ALA A 120 2.45 5.57 2.40
N VAL A 121 3.69 6.04 2.59
CA VAL A 121 4.28 7.13 1.78
C VAL A 121 4.31 6.75 0.30
N ARG A 122 4.83 5.58 -0.05
CA ARG A 122 4.90 5.14 -1.46
C ARG A 122 3.55 5.22 -2.16
N GLY A 123 2.48 4.83 -1.47
CA GLY A 123 1.12 4.81 -2.03
C GLY A 123 0.31 6.08 -1.84
N ASN A 124 0.84 7.11 -1.17
CA ASN A 124 0.02 8.18 -0.56
C ASN A 124 -1.25 7.61 0.11
N ALA A 125 -1.05 6.68 1.04
CA ALA A 125 -2.14 5.94 1.63
C ALA A 125 -3.10 6.89 2.37
N GLY A 126 -4.40 6.67 2.19
CA GLY A 126 -5.41 7.58 2.71
C GLY A 126 -6.75 6.92 3.00
N ALA A 127 -7.43 7.43 4.02
CA ALA A 127 -8.73 6.98 4.46
C ALA A 127 -9.52 8.12 5.13
N PHE A 128 -10.84 8.08 4.98
CA PHE A 128 -11.77 9.05 5.58
C PHE A 128 -11.42 10.53 5.35
N GLY A 129 -10.81 10.83 4.19
CA GLY A 129 -10.43 12.19 3.78
C GLY A 129 -9.13 12.71 4.38
N VAL A 130 -8.31 11.84 4.97
CA VAL A 130 -6.92 12.15 5.35
C VAL A 130 -6.00 11.21 4.57
N GLU A 131 -4.90 11.75 4.10
CA GLU A 131 -3.83 11.04 3.39
C GLU A 131 -2.50 11.24 4.13
N ILE A 132 -1.54 10.34 3.91
CA ILE A 132 -0.23 10.43 4.57
C ILE A 132 0.50 11.74 4.22
N LYS A 133 0.27 12.30 3.02
CA LYS A 133 0.82 13.60 2.61
C LYS A 133 0.39 14.75 3.53
N ASP A 134 -0.72 14.63 4.24
CA ASP A 134 -1.24 15.69 5.10
C ASP A 134 -0.40 15.86 6.37
N VAL A 135 0.44 14.88 6.71
CA VAL A 135 1.27 14.87 7.92
C VAL A 135 2.77 14.71 7.63
N VAL A 136 3.16 14.15 6.49
CA VAL A 136 4.57 14.00 6.11
C VAL A 136 5.23 15.35 5.93
N THR A 137 6.40 15.53 6.52
CA THR A 137 7.24 16.72 6.30
C THR A 137 8.49 16.40 5.51
N LYS A 138 9.04 15.19 5.68
CA LYS A 138 10.29 14.75 5.08
C LYS A 138 10.32 13.25 4.84
N VAL A 139 10.92 12.82 3.74
CA VAL A 139 11.14 11.41 3.41
C VAL A 139 12.60 11.21 3.06
N ARG A 140 13.27 10.28 3.72
CA ARG A 140 14.63 9.86 3.38
C ARG A 140 14.57 8.61 2.52
N ALA A 141 15.29 8.62 1.39
CA ALA A 141 15.33 7.48 0.48
C ALA A 141 16.73 7.27 -0.12
N PHE A 142 16.99 6.01 -0.49
CA PHE A 142 18.20 5.53 -1.15
C PHE A 142 17.96 5.28 -2.63
N ASN A 143 18.82 5.80 -3.50
CA ASN A 143 18.80 5.55 -4.93
C ASN A 143 19.65 4.33 -5.28
N ALA A 144 18.99 3.24 -5.65
CA ALA A 144 19.60 1.98 -6.04
C ALA A 144 20.47 2.07 -7.31
N ASN A 145 20.34 3.12 -8.12
CA ASN A 145 21.11 3.28 -9.37
C ASN A 145 22.44 4.01 -9.17
N LYS A 146 22.70 4.54 -7.97
CA LYS A 146 23.91 5.30 -7.67
C LYS A 146 24.93 4.39 -6.97
N SER A 147 26.19 4.48 -7.39
CA SER A 147 27.28 3.69 -6.83
C SER A 147 28.01 4.42 -5.69
N ASP A 148 27.94 5.75 -5.65
CA ASP A 148 28.52 6.57 -4.58
C ASP A 148 27.50 6.76 -3.45
N LEU A 149 27.83 6.29 -2.25
CA LEU A 149 27.02 6.40 -1.04
C LEU A 149 26.54 7.84 -0.76
N SER A 150 27.38 8.84 -1.04
CA SER A 150 27.04 10.25 -0.82
C SER A 150 25.98 10.77 -1.79
N GLU A 151 25.84 10.15 -2.97
CA GLU A 151 24.81 10.44 -3.96
C GLU A 151 23.60 9.50 -3.88
N MET A 152 23.73 8.37 -3.18
CA MET A 152 22.65 7.41 -2.99
C MET A 152 21.55 7.98 -2.10
N ILE A 153 21.88 8.84 -1.15
CA ILE A 153 20.96 9.23 -0.10
C ILE A 153 20.41 10.63 -0.38
N ARG A 154 19.09 10.76 -0.35
CA ARG A 154 18.43 12.07 -0.43
C ARG A 154 17.30 12.16 0.57
N GLU A 155 17.13 13.37 1.11
CA GLU A 155 15.93 13.78 1.81
C GLU A 155 15.02 14.56 0.84
N PHE A 156 13.76 14.17 0.78
CA PHE A 156 12.71 14.78 -0.01
C PHE A 156 11.78 15.53 0.94
N SER A 157 11.50 16.80 0.65
CA SER A 157 10.40 17.53 1.27
C SER A 157 9.05 16.95 0.85
N ASN A 158 7.97 17.33 1.54
CA ASN A 158 6.61 16.95 1.15
C ASN A 158 6.30 17.27 -0.33
N ASN A 159 6.65 18.47 -0.78
CA ASN A 159 6.42 18.90 -2.16
C ASN A 159 7.21 18.06 -3.18
N GLU A 160 8.46 17.70 -2.86
CA GLU A 160 9.31 16.86 -3.74
C GLU A 160 8.87 15.40 -3.78
N CYS A 161 8.05 14.94 -2.84
CA CYS A 161 7.44 13.61 -2.89
C CYS A 161 6.33 13.52 -3.96
N ASP A 162 5.90 14.64 -4.52
CA ASP A 162 4.92 14.75 -5.62
C ASP A 162 3.67 13.88 -5.39
N PHE A 163 3.02 14.08 -4.24
CA PHE A 163 1.88 13.25 -3.85
C PHE A 163 0.63 13.57 -4.66
N ALA A 164 -0.01 12.53 -5.17
CA ALA A 164 -1.32 12.58 -5.83
C ALA A 164 -2.24 11.47 -5.28
N TYR A 165 -3.49 11.42 -5.74
CA TYR A 165 -4.42 10.38 -5.30
C TYR A 165 -3.84 8.99 -5.58
N ARG A 166 -3.55 8.25 -4.51
CA ARG A 166 -2.89 6.92 -4.55
C ARG A 166 -1.55 6.90 -5.28
N HIS A 167 -0.84 8.02 -5.33
CA HIS A 167 0.39 8.16 -6.11
C HIS A 167 1.45 9.00 -5.37
N SER A 168 2.73 8.73 -5.64
CA SER A 168 3.88 9.53 -5.20
C SER A 168 5.02 9.40 -6.22
N PHE A 169 6.01 10.30 -6.15
CA PHE A 169 7.28 10.22 -6.87
C PHE A 169 7.93 8.81 -6.80
N PHE A 170 7.86 8.13 -5.65
CA PHE A 170 8.47 6.81 -5.42
C PHE A 170 7.75 5.66 -6.15
N LYS A 171 6.50 5.86 -6.61
CA LYS A 171 5.81 4.87 -7.45
C LYS A 171 6.38 4.83 -8.86
N ASP A 172 6.72 5.99 -9.40
CA ASP A 172 7.28 6.13 -10.75
C ASP A 172 8.79 5.87 -10.76
N ASN A 173 9.49 6.23 -9.67
CA ASN A 173 10.94 6.10 -9.56
C ASN A 173 11.31 4.95 -8.61
N ARG A 174 11.08 3.71 -9.05
CA ARG A 174 11.19 2.48 -8.25
C ARG A 174 12.60 2.21 -7.68
N ASN A 175 13.62 2.84 -8.24
CA ASN A 175 14.99 2.81 -7.75
C ASN A 175 15.17 3.58 -6.43
N TRP A 176 14.23 4.43 -6.03
CA TRP A 176 14.27 5.11 -4.74
C TRP A 176 13.59 4.28 -3.65
N ILE A 177 14.40 3.80 -2.71
CA ILE A 177 14.03 2.97 -1.58
C ILE A 177 13.82 3.86 -0.36
N ILE A 178 12.58 4.00 0.11
CA ILE A 178 12.27 4.80 1.30
C ILE A 178 12.84 4.10 2.55
N THR A 179 13.61 4.82 3.37
CA THR A 179 14.23 4.28 4.60
C THR A 179 13.72 4.94 5.87
N SER A 180 13.32 6.22 5.82
CA SER A 180 12.76 6.93 6.97
C SER A 180 11.75 8.00 6.54
N VAL A 181 10.76 8.24 7.40
CA VAL A 181 9.68 9.19 7.19
C VAL A 181 9.55 10.07 8.44
N ALA A 182 9.58 11.39 8.24
CA ALA A 182 9.24 12.36 9.27
C ALA A 182 7.80 12.84 9.06
N VAL A 183 7.00 12.83 10.14
CA VAL A 183 5.65 13.39 10.17
C VAL A 183 5.53 14.42 11.27
N ARG A 184 4.77 15.48 11.02
CA ARG A 184 4.40 16.48 12.03
C ARG A 184 2.98 16.22 12.52
N LEU A 185 2.84 16.06 13.83
CA LEU A 185 1.60 15.71 14.49
C LEU A 185 1.04 16.90 15.29
N LEU A 186 -0.24 16.81 15.63
CA LEU A 186 -0.92 17.80 16.45
C LEU A 186 -0.84 17.38 17.92
N LYS A 187 -0.67 18.36 18.82
CA LYS A 187 -0.83 18.12 20.25
C LYS A 187 -2.31 17.89 20.55
N VAL A 188 -2.62 16.82 21.26
CA VAL A 188 -3.97 16.46 21.68
C VAL A 188 -4.11 16.69 23.18
N ALA A 189 -5.06 17.53 23.58
CA ALA A 189 -5.28 17.85 24.98
C ALA A 189 -5.74 16.61 25.79
N ASP A 190 -6.59 15.77 25.19
CA ASP A 190 -7.06 14.53 25.79
C ASP A 190 -6.66 13.29 24.96
N ARG A 191 -5.74 12.49 25.50
CA ARG A 191 -5.34 11.22 24.88
C ARG A 191 -6.50 10.23 24.74
N ALA A 192 -7.51 10.29 25.60
CA ALA A 192 -8.67 9.40 25.52
C ALA A 192 -9.50 9.70 24.27
N GLU A 193 -9.58 10.96 23.84
CA GLU A 193 -10.22 11.36 22.60
C GLU A 193 -9.48 10.77 21.38
N SER A 194 -8.15 10.91 21.32
CA SER A 194 -7.35 10.32 20.23
C SER A 194 -7.51 8.79 20.17
N LYS A 195 -7.45 8.10 21.31
CA LYS A 195 -7.72 6.64 21.38
C LYS A 195 -9.12 6.29 20.89
N ARG A 196 -10.13 7.06 21.27
CA ARG A 196 -11.52 6.86 20.80
C ARG A 196 -11.62 7.06 19.29
N LEU A 197 -10.96 8.05 18.71
CA LEU A 197 -10.95 8.29 17.27
C LEU A 197 -10.26 7.16 16.50
N ILE A 198 -9.17 6.60 17.04
CA ILE A 198 -8.49 5.41 16.48
C ILE A 198 -9.48 4.25 16.41
N GLU A 199 -10.11 3.90 17.53
CA GLU A 199 -11.02 2.75 17.61
C GLU A 199 -12.29 2.97 16.78
N GLN A 200 -12.84 4.20 16.75
CA GLN A 200 -13.95 4.56 15.87
C GLN A 200 -13.57 4.43 14.38
N THR A 201 -12.35 4.83 14.01
CA THR A 201 -11.85 4.70 12.65
C THR A 201 -11.72 3.23 12.27
N ILE A 202 -11.11 2.41 13.13
CA ILE A 202 -10.99 0.96 12.91
C ILE A 202 -12.37 0.33 12.77
N ALA A 203 -13.28 0.53 13.72
CA ALA A 203 -14.64 0.00 13.67
C ALA A 203 -15.41 0.47 12.42
N GLY A 204 -15.23 1.73 12.02
CA GLY A 204 -15.80 2.29 10.79
C GLY A 204 -15.25 1.60 9.54
N ARG A 205 -13.97 1.20 9.55
CA ARG A 205 -13.37 0.40 8.49
C ARG A 205 -13.89 -1.01 8.49
N GLU A 206 -13.93 -1.67 9.63
CA GLU A 206 -14.40 -3.07 9.74
C GLU A 206 -15.83 -3.25 9.23
N LYS A 207 -16.69 -2.24 9.36
CA LYS A 207 -18.04 -2.26 8.77
C LYS A 207 -18.04 -2.23 7.24
N ARG A 208 -17.03 -1.61 6.63
CA ARG A 208 -16.95 -1.37 5.17
C ARG A 208 -15.96 -2.30 4.47
N HIS A 209 -14.93 -2.73 5.18
CA HIS A 209 -13.80 -3.50 4.70
C HIS A 209 -13.81 -4.85 5.40
N LEU A 210 -13.61 -5.89 4.60
CA LEU A 210 -13.51 -7.26 5.08
C LEU A 210 -12.21 -7.41 5.87
N GLN A 211 -12.31 -7.97 7.07
CA GLN A 211 -11.18 -8.32 7.91
C GLN A 211 -10.84 -9.81 7.77
N ASN A 212 -9.59 -10.16 8.07
CA ASN A 212 -9.11 -11.56 8.08
C ASN A 212 -9.39 -12.31 6.77
N ILE A 213 -9.44 -11.58 5.66
CA ILE A 213 -9.56 -12.14 4.32
C ILE A 213 -8.21 -12.09 3.62
N GLN A 214 -8.03 -13.00 2.69
CA GLN A 214 -6.84 -13.06 1.86
C GLN A 214 -7.04 -12.15 0.64
N ALA A 215 -6.65 -10.88 0.76
CA ALA A 215 -6.76 -9.87 -0.31
C ALA A 215 -5.72 -8.75 -0.15
N ALA A 216 -5.45 -8.03 -1.23
CA ALA A 216 -4.62 -6.81 -1.25
C ALA A 216 -5.42 -5.51 -1.03
N GLY A 217 -6.51 -5.58 -0.24
CA GLY A 217 -7.40 -4.44 -0.05
C GLY A 217 -8.29 -4.15 -1.26
N SER A 218 -8.54 -2.87 -1.52
CA SER A 218 -9.21 -2.43 -2.75
C SER A 218 -8.28 -2.65 -3.94
N TYR A 219 -8.71 -3.48 -4.89
CA TYR A 219 -7.87 -3.87 -6.01
C TYR A 219 -7.73 -2.75 -7.04
N PHE A 220 -8.78 -1.96 -7.26
CA PHE A 220 -8.78 -0.81 -8.16
C PHE A 220 -8.87 0.53 -7.42
N MET A 221 -8.20 1.54 -7.96
CA MET A 221 -8.36 2.94 -7.56
C MET A 221 -9.75 3.45 -7.95
N ASN A 222 -10.24 4.50 -7.29
CA ASN A 222 -11.47 5.18 -7.71
C ASN A 222 -11.20 6.01 -8.99
N PRO A 223 -11.80 5.65 -10.13
CA PRO A 223 -11.58 6.37 -11.39
C PRO A 223 -12.28 7.72 -11.39
N VAL A 224 -11.73 8.67 -12.15
CA VAL A 224 -12.50 9.82 -12.62
C VAL A 224 -13.51 9.28 -13.64
N ALA A 225 -14.78 9.66 -13.49
CA ALA A 225 -15.87 9.13 -14.32
C ALA A 225 -16.59 10.25 -15.10
N PRO A 226 -17.27 9.93 -16.22
CA PRO A 226 -18.14 10.89 -16.91
C PRO A 226 -19.19 11.52 -15.98
N ARG A 227 -19.62 12.74 -16.28
CA ARG A 227 -20.53 13.51 -15.40
C ARG A 227 -21.84 12.78 -15.12
N GLU A 228 -22.41 12.13 -16.12
CA GLU A 228 -23.61 11.30 -16.00
C GLU A 228 -23.43 10.16 -14.97
N VAL A 229 -22.27 9.49 -14.97
CA VAL A 229 -21.95 8.40 -14.03
C VAL A 229 -21.76 8.96 -12.62
N GLN A 230 -21.15 10.14 -12.49
CA GLN A 230 -21.06 10.84 -11.21
C GLN A 230 -22.46 11.14 -10.66
N GLU A 231 -23.35 11.72 -11.46
CA GLU A 231 -24.73 12.06 -11.06
C GLU A 231 -25.55 10.81 -10.69
N MET A 232 -25.37 9.71 -11.42
CA MET A 232 -25.97 8.42 -11.06
C MET A 232 -25.51 7.94 -9.68
N PHE A 233 -24.21 8.01 -9.38
CA PHE A 233 -23.68 7.67 -8.07
C PHE A 233 -24.20 8.59 -6.97
N GLU A 234 -24.18 9.90 -7.21
CA GLU A 234 -24.63 10.91 -6.24
C GLU A 234 -26.10 10.74 -5.88
N LYS A 235 -26.94 10.42 -6.87
CA LYS A 235 -28.37 10.10 -6.67
C LYS A 235 -28.57 8.78 -5.92
N ASP A 236 -27.81 7.73 -6.27
CA ASP A 236 -27.94 6.41 -5.64
C ASP A 236 -27.48 6.39 -4.17
N LYS A 237 -26.44 7.15 -3.84
CA LYS A 237 -25.82 7.16 -2.49
C LYS A 237 -26.13 8.39 -1.65
N GLY A 238 -26.75 9.42 -2.22
CA GLY A 238 -27.00 10.68 -1.51
C GLY A 238 -25.73 11.41 -1.07
N MET A 239 -24.60 11.15 -1.74
CA MET A 239 -23.30 11.75 -1.40
C MET A 239 -22.59 12.24 -2.66
N LYS A 240 -21.95 13.40 -2.58
CA LYS A 240 -21.22 13.98 -3.71
C LYS A 240 -19.99 13.15 -4.09
N SER A 241 -19.72 13.08 -5.39
CA SER A 241 -18.42 12.66 -5.92
C SER A 241 -17.33 13.62 -5.45
N ARG A 242 -16.10 13.12 -5.30
CA ARG A 242 -14.94 13.93 -4.89
C ARG A 242 -13.94 13.96 -6.03
N GLU A 243 -13.55 15.15 -6.46
CA GLU A 243 -12.59 15.33 -7.57
C GLU A 243 -13.03 14.58 -8.86
N GLY A 244 -14.34 14.51 -9.11
CA GLY A 244 -14.91 13.78 -10.25
C GLY A 244 -14.79 12.25 -10.16
N ARG A 245 -14.34 11.71 -9.02
CA ARG A 245 -14.13 10.27 -8.81
C ARG A 245 -15.37 9.58 -8.28
N VAL A 246 -15.61 8.37 -8.80
CA VAL A 246 -16.68 7.47 -8.35
C VAL A 246 -16.06 6.24 -7.68
N PRO A 247 -16.60 5.73 -6.56
CA PRO A 247 -16.07 4.52 -5.93
C PRO A 247 -16.05 3.32 -6.87
N ALA A 248 -14.89 2.70 -7.07
CA ALA A 248 -14.77 1.54 -7.96
C ALA A 248 -15.69 0.40 -7.53
N GLY A 249 -15.83 0.14 -6.23
CA GLY A 249 -16.77 -0.85 -5.70
C GLY A 249 -18.22 -0.62 -6.13
N TRP A 250 -18.66 0.64 -6.25
CA TRP A 250 -20.00 0.95 -6.73
C TRP A 250 -20.15 0.64 -8.23
N LEU A 251 -19.15 1.00 -9.04
CA LEU A 251 -19.14 0.70 -10.47
C LEU A 251 -19.17 -0.82 -10.70
N ILE A 252 -18.35 -1.57 -9.98
CA ILE A 252 -18.27 -3.04 -10.07
C ILE A 252 -19.61 -3.68 -9.69
N GLU A 253 -20.23 -3.21 -8.60
CA GLU A 253 -21.55 -3.67 -8.20
C GLU A 253 -22.61 -3.39 -9.28
N LYS A 254 -22.68 -2.15 -9.77
CA LYS A 254 -23.66 -1.76 -10.79
C LYS A 254 -23.37 -2.40 -12.14
N ALA A 255 -22.13 -2.80 -12.43
CA ALA A 255 -21.77 -3.63 -13.60
C ALA A 255 -22.18 -5.10 -13.45
N GLY A 256 -22.75 -5.52 -12.31
CA GLY A 256 -23.18 -6.89 -12.08
C GLY A 256 -22.04 -7.85 -11.73
N MET A 257 -20.87 -7.32 -11.35
CA MET A 257 -19.67 -8.12 -11.08
C MET A 257 -19.49 -8.48 -9.60
N LYS A 258 -20.41 -8.09 -8.72
CA LYS A 258 -20.42 -8.49 -7.31
C LYS A 258 -20.65 -10.00 -7.21
N GLY A 259 -19.73 -10.73 -6.57
CA GLY A 259 -19.75 -12.18 -6.48
C GLY A 259 -19.19 -12.90 -7.72
N ALA A 260 -18.69 -12.17 -8.73
CA ALA A 260 -18.05 -12.78 -9.88
C ALA A 260 -16.80 -13.56 -9.45
N LYS A 261 -16.57 -14.73 -10.08
CA LYS A 261 -15.53 -15.68 -9.70
C LYS A 261 -14.75 -16.18 -10.91
N VAL A 262 -13.45 -16.37 -10.73
CA VAL A 262 -12.57 -17.10 -11.65
C VAL A 262 -11.64 -17.96 -10.81
N GLY A 263 -11.58 -19.26 -11.07
CA GLY A 263 -10.77 -20.20 -10.27
C GLY A 263 -11.05 -20.04 -8.78
N GLY A 264 -10.00 -19.78 -7.98
CA GLY A 264 -10.12 -19.53 -6.55
C GLY A 264 -10.38 -18.07 -6.15
N ALA A 265 -10.43 -17.13 -7.09
CA ALA A 265 -10.58 -15.69 -6.84
C ALA A 265 -12.04 -15.23 -6.98
N ILE A 266 -12.53 -14.43 -6.02
CA ILE A 266 -13.90 -13.90 -6.02
C ILE A 266 -13.94 -12.39 -5.77
N ALA A 267 -14.79 -11.66 -6.47
CA ALA A 267 -15.14 -10.28 -6.16
C ALA A 267 -16.14 -10.27 -5.01
N SER A 268 -15.72 -9.81 -3.82
CA SER A 268 -16.51 -10.00 -2.59
C SER A 268 -17.96 -9.48 -2.67
N PHE A 269 -18.89 -10.22 -2.07
CA PHE A 269 -20.28 -9.80 -1.91
C PHE A 269 -20.46 -8.58 -1.02
N GLN A 270 -19.58 -8.35 -0.04
CA GLN A 270 -19.68 -7.21 0.86
C GLN A 270 -19.05 -5.94 0.25
N HIS A 271 -17.92 -6.10 -0.42
CA HIS A 271 -17.20 -5.00 -1.07
C HIS A 271 -16.55 -5.49 -2.38
N PRO A 272 -17.21 -5.38 -3.55
CA PRO A 272 -16.76 -6.06 -4.76
C PRO A 272 -15.46 -5.52 -5.39
N ASN A 273 -14.95 -4.37 -4.93
CA ASN A 273 -13.57 -3.94 -5.22
C ASN A 273 -12.50 -4.78 -4.50
N TYR A 274 -12.88 -5.67 -3.59
CA TYR A 274 -11.98 -6.62 -2.95
C TYR A 274 -12.04 -7.90 -3.73
N ILE A 275 -10.96 -8.22 -4.43
CA ILE A 275 -10.73 -9.54 -4.99
C ILE A 275 -10.13 -10.40 -3.86
N VAL A 276 -10.83 -11.45 -3.49
CA VAL A 276 -10.51 -12.32 -2.37
C VAL A 276 -10.03 -13.66 -2.88
N ASN A 277 -8.96 -14.16 -2.28
CA ASN A 277 -8.51 -15.54 -2.40
C ASN A 277 -9.35 -16.44 -1.48
N GLU A 278 -10.09 -17.40 -2.04
CA GLU A 278 -10.85 -18.40 -1.28
C GLU A 278 -9.99 -19.60 -0.83
N GLY A 279 -8.69 -19.37 -0.63
CA GLY A 279 -7.70 -20.33 -0.11
C GLY A 279 -6.87 -21.06 -1.17
N HIS A 280 -7.22 -20.97 -2.45
CA HIS A 280 -6.55 -21.68 -3.56
C HIS A 280 -6.48 -20.87 -4.86
N ALA A 281 -6.70 -19.55 -4.80
CA ALA A 281 -6.58 -18.68 -5.95
C ALA A 281 -5.12 -18.60 -6.44
N SER A 282 -4.96 -18.60 -7.76
CA SER A 282 -3.69 -18.25 -8.42
C SER A 282 -3.64 -16.75 -8.75
N ALA A 283 -2.44 -16.23 -9.02
CA ALA A 283 -2.25 -14.88 -9.52
C ALA A 283 -2.92 -14.72 -10.89
N ARG A 284 -2.92 -15.77 -11.71
CA ARG A 284 -3.69 -15.85 -12.95
C ARG A 284 -5.18 -15.67 -12.73
N ASP A 285 -5.78 -16.35 -11.75
CA ASP A 285 -7.20 -16.22 -11.42
C ASP A 285 -7.57 -14.78 -11.09
N VAL A 286 -6.76 -14.13 -10.25
CA VAL A 286 -6.94 -12.73 -9.86
C VAL A 286 -6.85 -11.81 -11.07
N LYS A 287 -5.84 -11.99 -11.93
CA LYS A 287 -5.67 -11.18 -13.16
C LYS A 287 -6.83 -11.35 -14.13
N GLU A 288 -7.30 -12.58 -14.33
CA GLU A 288 -8.43 -12.84 -15.23
C GLU A 288 -9.74 -12.26 -14.67
N LEU A 289 -10.01 -12.41 -13.37
CA LEU A 289 -11.17 -11.79 -12.73
C LEU A 289 -11.09 -10.26 -12.82
N ALA A 290 -9.92 -9.68 -12.55
CA ALA A 290 -9.70 -8.25 -12.66
C ALA A 290 -9.97 -7.74 -14.09
N GLN A 291 -9.54 -8.47 -15.11
CA GLN A 291 -9.82 -8.13 -16.51
C GLN A 291 -11.32 -8.19 -16.82
N LYS A 292 -12.04 -9.24 -16.39
CA LYS A 292 -13.50 -9.33 -16.55
C LYS A 292 -14.22 -8.16 -15.89
N ILE A 293 -13.76 -7.73 -14.71
CA ILE A 293 -14.31 -6.56 -14.01
C ILE A 293 -14.07 -5.27 -14.82
N LYS A 294 -12.84 -5.05 -15.30
CA LYS A 294 -12.50 -3.91 -16.15
C LYS A 294 -13.39 -3.84 -17.38
N ASP A 295 -13.53 -4.96 -18.10
CA ASP A 295 -14.33 -5.05 -19.33
C ASP A 295 -15.81 -4.73 -19.07
N ALA A 296 -16.39 -5.29 -17.99
CA ALA A 296 -17.78 -5.04 -17.62
C ALA A 296 -18.04 -3.57 -17.23
N VAL A 297 -17.12 -2.96 -16.47
CA VAL A 297 -17.24 -1.54 -16.07
C VAL A 297 -17.07 -0.62 -17.27
N ARG A 298 -16.11 -0.91 -18.16
CA ARG A 298 -15.92 -0.17 -19.41
C ARG A 298 -17.14 -0.28 -20.33
N ALA A 299 -17.66 -1.49 -20.54
CA ALA A 299 -18.83 -1.72 -21.38
C ALA A 299 -20.08 -0.99 -20.85
N LYS A 300 -20.26 -0.91 -19.53
CA LYS A 300 -21.45 -0.30 -18.93
C LYS A 300 -21.35 1.22 -18.77
N PHE A 301 -20.17 1.74 -18.42
CA PHE A 301 -20.00 3.14 -18.00
C PHE A 301 -19.02 3.94 -18.85
N GLY A 302 -18.31 3.31 -19.78
CA GLY A 302 -17.21 3.96 -20.50
C GLY A 302 -16.05 4.37 -19.59
N VAL A 303 -15.88 3.68 -18.44
CA VAL A 303 -14.86 3.99 -17.44
C VAL A 303 -13.81 2.89 -17.41
N ASP A 304 -12.53 3.26 -17.56
CA ASP A 304 -11.40 2.35 -17.38
C ASP A 304 -10.98 2.30 -15.90
N LEU A 305 -11.01 1.12 -15.30
CA LEU A 305 -10.45 0.89 -13.96
C LEU A 305 -8.93 0.67 -14.04
N GLN A 306 -8.23 1.18 -13.04
CA GLN A 306 -6.78 1.00 -12.88
C GLN A 306 -6.49 0.34 -11.53
N GLU A 307 -5.57 -0.62 -11.53
CA GLU A 307 -5.15 -1.32 -10.32
C GLU A 307 -4.48 -0.37 -9.32
N GLU A 308 -4.86 -0.49 -8.05
CA GLU A 308 -4.13 0.06 -6.91
C GLU A 308 -3.07 -0.94 -6.42
N ALA A 309 -3.39 -2.23 -6.49
CA ALA A 309 -2.48 -3.32 -6.17
C ALA A 309 -1.29 -3.37 -7.14
N VAL A 310 -0.09 -3.57 -6.62
CA VAL A 310 1.12 -3.68 -7.44
C VAL A 310 1.28 -5.12 -7.91
N ILE A 311 1.18 -5.33 -9.21
CA ILE A 311 1.50 -6.62 -9.83
C ILE A 311 3.02 -6.70 -9.97
N LEU A 312 3.65 -7.69 -9.32
CA LEU A 312 5.08 -7.93 -9.44
C LEU A 312 5.39 -8.74 -10.71
N ALA A 313 6.56 -8.49 -11.29
CA ALA A 313 7.11 -9.16 -12.46
C ALA A 313 8.64 -9.09 -12.41
#